data_AF-A0A7V2SWK0-F1
#
_entry.id   AF-A0A7V2SWK0-F1
#
_cell.length_a   1.000
_cell.length_b   1.000
_cell.length_c   1.000
_cell.angle_alpha   90.00
_cell.angle_beta   90.00
_cell.angle_gamma   90.00
#
_symmetry.space_group_name_H-M   'P 1'
#
loop_
_entity.id
_entity.type
_entity.pdbx_description
1 polymer ?
#
loop_
_entity_poly.entity_id
_entity_poly.type
_entity_poly.pdbx_seq_one_letter_code
_entity_poly.pdbx_strand_id
1 'polypeptide(L)'
;ILKVAANGFLHHMIRNIIGTLLPIGRGEMPIDWMKQVLDSRDRTKAGVTAPPNGLSFNTVKYPKQFNLPEQAIANHRKQHVEKFEHEK
;
A
#
# COMPACT_ATOMS: atom_id res chain seq x y z
N ILE A 1 5.62 1.42 -7.24
CA ILE A 1 5.54 0.97 -5.83
C ILE A 1 4.67 1.96 -5.07
N LEU A 2 3.69 1.50 -4.29
CA LEU A 2 2.79 2.37 -3.52
C LEU A 2 3.04 2.16 -2.01
N LYS A 3 3.26 3.25 -1.28
CA LYS A 3 3.46 3.25 0.19
C LYS A 3 2.26 3.91 0.84
N VAL A 4 1.60 3.20 1.75
CA VAL A 4 0.44 3.71 2.51
C VAL A 4 0.78 3.72 3.99
N ALA A 5 0.44 4.80 4.68
CA ALA A 5 0.56 4.92 6.13
C ALA A 5 -0.78 5.41 6.70
N ALA A 6 -1.20 4.81 7.81
CA ALA A 6 -2.40 5.19 8.55
C ALA A 6 -2.20 4.84 10.03
N ASN A 7 -3.10 5.35 10.88
CA ASN A 7 -3.20 4.97 12.30
C ASN A 7 -3.76 3.55 12.49
N GLY A 8 -4.54 3.06 11.52
CA GLY A 8 -5.10 1.71 11.50
C GLY A 8 -5.67 1.40 10.12
N PHE A 9 -5.92 0.12 9.87
CA PHE A 9 -6.49 -0.37 8.61
C PHE A 9 -7.66 -1.31 8.89
N LEU A 10 -8.72 -1.20 8.08
CA LEU A 10 -9.81 -2.16 8.08
C LEU A 10 -9.41 -3.45 7.35
N HIS A 11 -10.17 -4.52 7.57
CA HIS A 11 -9.97 -5.78 6.87
C HIS A 11 -10.00 -5.57 5.34
N HIS A 12 -8.97 -6.04 4.66
CA HIS A 12 -8.73 -5.87 3.21
C HIS A 12 -8.59 -4.43 2.69
N MET A 13 -8.58 -3.39 3.55
CA MET A 13 -8.61 -1.98 3.14
C MET A 13 -7.57 -1.65 2.06
N ILE A 14 -6.29 -1.97 2.30
CA ILE A 14 -5.23 -1.67 1.34
C ILE A 14 -5.43 -2.43 0.03
N ARG A 15 -5.77 -3.71 0.10
CA ARG A 15 -5.97 -4.54 -1.10
C ARG A 15 -7.18 -4.09 -1.93
N ASN A 16 -8.22 -3.55 -1.28
CA ASN A 16 -9.38 -2.95 -1.96
C ASN A 16 -9.02 -1.62 -2.64
N ILE A 17 -8.24 -0.76 -1.97
CA ILE A 17 -7.76 0.49 -2.55
C ILE A 17 -6.91 0.21 -3.78
N ILE A 18 -5.90 -0.67 -3.65
CA ILE A 18 -5.04 -1.06 -4.78
C ILE A 18 -5.85 -1.70 -5.90
N GLY A 19 -6.80 -2.57 -5.55
CA GLY A 19 -7.72 -3.21 -6.49
C GLY A 19 -8.52 -2.23 -7.35
N THR A 20 -8.85 -1.06 -6.78
CA THR A 20 -9.58 0.01 -7.46
C THR A 20 -8.64 0.91 -8.27
N LEU A 21 -7.44 1.18 -7.77
CA LEU A 21 -6.44 2.00 -8.45
C LEU A 21 -5.81 1.29 -9.67
N LEU A 22 -5.78 -0.03 -9.68
CA LEU A 22 -5.15 -0.81 -10.76
C LEU A 22 -5.81 -0.59 -12.15
N PRO A 23 -7.15 -0.72 -12.32
CA PRO A 23 -7.82 -0.38 -13.57
C PRO A 23 -7.62 1.08 -13.99
N ILE A 24 -7.60 2.01 -13.03
CA ILE A 24 -7.33 3.45 -13.29
C ILE A 24 -5.92 3.63 -13.86
N GLY A 25 -4.92 3.01 -13.22
CA GLY A 25 -3.53 3.09 -13.66
C GLY A 25 -3.28 2.43 -15.03
N ARG A 26 -4.15 1.51 -15.46
CA ARG A 26 -4.11 0.91 -16.81
C ARG A 26 -4.92 1.68 -17.86
N GLY A 27 -5.66 2.73 -17.46
CA GLY A 27 -6.53 3.50 -18.35
C GLY A 27 -7.87 2.83 -18.68
N GLU A 28 -8.23 1.75 -17.97
CA GLU A 28 -9.50 1.03 -18.15
C GLU A 28 -10.67 1.77 -17.49
N MET A 29 -10.39 2.55 -16.45
CA MET A 29 -11.37 3.34 -15.70
C MET A 29 -10.89 4.79 -15.56
N PRO A 30 -11.81 5.78 -15.53
CA PRO A 30 -11.44 7.18 -15.37
C PRO A 30 -10.87 7.45 -13.97
N ILE A 31 -10.01 8.46 -13.86
CA ILE A 31 -9.39 8.87 -12.58
C ILE A 31 -10.45 9.21 -11.52
N ASP A 32 -11.55 9.85 -11.94
CA ASP A 32 -12.66 10.24 -11.06
C ASP A 32 -13.41 9.05 -10.45
N TRP A 33 -13.25 7.84 -10.99
CA TRP A 33 -13.92 6.64 -10.48
C TRP A 33 -13.57 6.38 -9.02
N MET A 34 -12.32 6.62 -8.60
CA MET A 34 -11.92 6.45 -7.19
C MET A 34 -12.76 7.33 -6.26
N LYS A 35 -13.04 8.58 -6.67
CA LYS A 35 -13.88 9.50 -5.91
C LYS A 35 -15.31 8.99 -5.86
N GLN A 36 -15.86 8.54 -6.99
CA GLN A 36 -17.21 7.98 -7.06
C GLN A 36 -17.38 6.76 -6.14
N VAL A 37 -16.38 5.87 -6.09
CA VAL A 37 -16.38 4.71 -5.18
C VAL A 37 -16.41 5.17 -3.72
N LEU A 38 -15.58 6.12 -3.33
CA LEU A 38 -15.55 6.66 -1.97
C LEU A 38 -16.87 7.33 -1.59
N ASP A 39 -17.40 8.19 -2.46
CA ASP A 39 -18.65 8.92 -2.25
C ASP A 39 -19.85 7.97 -2.14
N SER A 40 -19.82 6.87 -2.89
CA SER A 40 -20.89 5.86 -2.88
C SER A 40 -20.96 5.04 -1.59
N ARG A 41 -19.85 4.95 -0.83
CA ARG A 41 -19.71 4.10 0.35
C ARG A 41 -20.10 2.63 0.12
N ASP A 42 -20.02 2.17 -1.13
CA ASP A 42 -20.49 0.86 -1.56
C ASP A 42 -19.33 0.04 -2.12
N ARG A 43 -19.01 -1.06 -1.45
CA ARG A 43 -17.90 -1.95 -1.83
C ARG A 43 -18.13 -2.62 -3.19
N THR A 44 -19.38 -2.81 -3.61
CA THR A 44 -19.70 -3.48 -4.88
C THR A 44 -19.28 -2.64 -6.08
N LYS A 45 -19.14 -1.32 -5.90
CA LYS A 45 -18.70 -0.37 -6.92
C LYS A 45 -17.18 -0.25 -7.02
N ALA A 46 -16.45 -0.75 -6.03
CA ALA A 46 -14.99 -0.73 -6.00
C ALA A 46 -14.39 -1.86 -6.83
N GLY A 47 -13.11 -1.74 -7.17
CA GLY A 47 -12.40 -2.77 -7.93
C GLY A 47 -12.27 -4.11 -7.19
N VAL A 48 -11.85 -5.13 -7.94
CA VAL A 48 -11.58 -6.46 -7.40
C VAL A 48 -10.46 -6.38 -6.36
N THR A 49 -10.62 -7.07 -5.22
CA THR A 49 -9.60 -7.11 -4.17
C THR A 49 -8.26 -7.60 -4.73
N ALA A 50 -7.21 -6.80 -4.63
CA ALA A 50 -5.90 -7.17 -5.15
C ALA A 50 -5.37 -8.47 -4.48
N PRO A 51 -4.56 -9.29 -5.16
CA PRO A 51 -3.90 -10.46 -4.56
C PRO A 51 -3.06 -10.10 -3.31
N PRO A 52 -2.87 -11.03 -2.36
CA PRO A 52 -2.17 -10.74 -1.10
C PRO A 52 -0.64 -10.70 -1.24
N ASN A 53 -0.08 -11.42 -2.21
CA ASN A 53 1.36 -11.60 -2.40
C ASN A 53 2.14 -10.30 -2.69
N GLY A 54 1.46 -9.24 -3.18
CA GLY A 54 2.08 -7.94 -3.43
C GLY A 54 2.15 -7.00 -2.23
N LEU A 55 1.54 -7.37 -1.09
CA LEU A 55 1.47 -6.52 0.10
C LEU A 55 2.57 -6.91 1.10
N SER A 56 3.39 -5.94 1.51
CA SER A 56 4.40 -6.12 2.54
C SER A 56 4.27 -5.06 3.63
N PHE A 57 4.44 -5.48 4.89
CA PHE A 57 4.49 -4.58 6.02
C PHE A 57 5.87 -3.93 6.10
N ASN A 58 5.92 -2.59 6.06
CA ASN A 58 7.19 -1.86 5.93
C ASN A 58 7.71 -1.30 7.27
N THR A 59 6.88 -0.63 8.05
CA THR A 59 7.31 0.04 9.29
C THR A 59 6.10 0.38 10.16
N VAL A 60 6.33 0.51 11.46
CA VAL A 60 5.43 1.11 12.45
C VAL A 60 6.19 2.20 13.20
N LYS A 61 5.49 3.30 13.53
CA LYS A 61 6.07 4.42 14.28
C LYS A 61 5.61 4.35 15.73
N TYR A 62 6.58 4.39 16.64
CA TYR A 62 6.34 4.53 18.08
C TYR A 62 6.87 5.87 18.60
N PRO A 63 6.27 6.44 19.66
CA PRO A 63 6.80 7.61 20.35
C PRO A 63 8.24 7.41 20.85
N LYS A 64 9.06 8.46 20.78
CA LYS A 64 10.49 8.40 21.13
C LYS A 64 10.77 7.92 22.56
N GLN A 65 9.85 8.21 23.49
CA GLN A 65 9.98 7.85 24.90
C GLN A 65 10.14 6.34 25.16
N PHE A 66 9.73 5.49 24.21
CA PHE A 66 9.87 4.04 24.33
C PHE A 66 11.28 3.53 23.99
N ASN A 67 12.18 4.40 23.52
CA ASN A 67 13.60 4.14 23.24
C ASN A 67 13.84 2.81 22.48
N LEU A 68 13.00 2.52 21.49
CA LEU A 68 13.07 1.29 20.72
C LEU A 68 14.31 1.31 19.81
N PRO A 69 14.98 0.15 19.62
CA PRO A 69 16.13 0.06 18.74
C PRO A 69 15.73 0.40 17.30
N GLU A 70 16.56 1.17 16.61
CA GLU A 70 16.29 1.65 15.25
C GLU A 70 16.09 0.50 14.25
N GLN A 71 16.73 -0.64 14.51
CA GLN A 71 16.58 -1.91 13.76
C GLN A 71 15.16 -2.51 13.86
N ALA A 72 14.42 -2.24 14.94
CA ALA A 72 13.03 -2.67 15.09
C ALA A 72 12.03 -1.74 14.39
N ILE A 73 12.44 -0.51 14.05
CA ILE A 73 11.60 0.51 13.41
C ILE A 73 11.83 0.54 11.89
N ALA A 74 13.06 0.29 11.44
CA ALA A 74 13.45 0.26 10.05
C ALA A 74 13.69 -1.18 9.58
N ASN A 75 12.75 -1.75 8.82
CA ASN A 75 12.99 -3.04 8.17
C ASN A 75 14.22 -2.98 7.25
N HIS A 76 15.09 -3.99 7.41
CA HIS A 76 16.34 -4.29 6.71
C HIS A 76 16.26 -4.33 5.17
N ARG A 77 15.91 -3.24 4.51
CA ARG A 77 15.97 -3.11 3.04
C ARG A 77 17.11 -2.19 2.59
N LYS A 78 18.29 -2.33 3.19
CA LYS A 78 19.54 -1.78 2.62
C LYS A 78 20.39 -2.80 1.85
N GLN A 79 20.02 -4.09 1.79
CA GLN A 79 20.91 -5.12 1.21
C GLN A 79 20.44 -5.80 -0.09
N HIS A 80 19.25 -5.49 -0.63
CA HIS A 80 18.72 -6.22 -1.79
C HIS A 80 18.27 -5.36 -2.98
N VAL A 81 18.42 -4.03 -2.93
CA VAL A 81 18.09 -3.15 -4.07
C VAL A 81 19.34 -2.80 -4.90
N GLU A 82 20.54 -2.79 -4.30
CA GLU A 82 21.78 -2.49 -5.04
C GLU A 82 22.16 -3.57 -6.07
N LYS A 83 21.66 -4.80 -5.96
CA LYS A 83 21.94 -5.87 -6.94
C LYS A 83 21.15 -5.77 -8.25
N PHE A 84 20.13 -4.91 -8.34
CA PHE A 84 19.32 -4.78 -9.55
C PHE A 84 19.66 -3.55 -10.40
N GLU A 85 20.62 -2.71 -9.98
CA GLU A 85 21.08 -1.56 -10.77
C GLU A 85 22.40 -1.82 -11.53
N HIS A 86 23.02 -3.00 -11.39
CA HIS A 86 24.29 -3.32 -12.05
C HIS A 86 24.18 -4.41 -13.15
N GLU A 87 22.96 -4.73 -13.58
CA GLU A 87 22.73 -5.64 -14.72
C GLU A 87 21.90 -4.93 -15.80
N LYS A 88 22.47 -3.83 -16.31
CA LYS A 88 22.16 -3.23 -17.61
C LYS A 88 23.45 -2.95 -18.35
#